data_AF-A0A6G4PLB2-F1
#
_entry.id   AF-A0A6G4PLB2-F1
#
_cell.length_a   1.000
_cell.length_b   1.000
_cell.length_c   1.000
_cell.angle_alpha   90.00
_cell.angle_beta   90.00
_cell.angle_gamma   90.00
#
_symmetry.space_group_name_H-M   'P 1'
#
loop_
_entity.id
_entity.type
_entity.pdbx_description
1 polymer ?
#
loop_
_entity_poly.entity_id
_entity_poly.type
_entity_poly.pdbx_seq_one_letter_code
_entity_poly.pdbx_strand_id
1 'polypeptide(L)'
;YDPLGRRMAKRVWRRERDLTGWMSLSRKPEETWYGWDGDRLTTVQTDTTRIQTVYQPGSFAPLIRIETDNGEREKAQCRSLAEKLQQEGSEDGHGVVFPAELVGLLDRLEGEIRANCVSSESRQWLAQCGLTVERLAAQIEPVYLPERKIHLYHCDHRGLPLALISEDGNTAWSAEYDEWGNQLNEENPHHLHQPYRLPGQQYDKESGLY
;
A
#
# COMPACT_ATOMS: atom_id res chain seq x y z
N TYR A 1 2.89 -14.99 -12.70
CA TYR A 1 2.45 -13.98 -13.68
C TYR A 1 0.94 -14.07 -13.79
N ASP A 2 0.26 -12.99 -14.16
CA ASP A 2 -1.17 -13.00 -14.47
C ASP A 2 -1.42 -13.44 -15.94
N PRO A 3 -2.69 -13.56 -16.40
CA PRO A 3 -3.00 -13.97 -17.78
C PRO A 3 -2.44 -13.04 -18.87
N LEU A 4 -2.08 -11.80 -18.53
CA LEU A 4 -1.50 -10.83 -19.46
C LEU A 4 0.03 -10.84 -19.43
N GLY A 5 0.64 -11.81 -18.72
CA GLY A 5 2.10 -11.94 -18.63
C GLY A 5 2.74 -10.92 -17.71
N ARG A 6 1.96 -10.22 -16.86
CA ARG A 6 2.49 -9.26 -15.88
C ARG A 6 2.91 -9.96 -14.60
N ARG A 7 3.99 -9.50 -13.99
CA ARG A 7 4.53 -10.14 -12.78
C ARG A 7 3.61 -9.85 -11.60
N MET A 8 3.17 -10.88 -10.88
CA MET A 8 2.31 -10.72 -9.69
C MET A 8 3.10 -10.87 -8.38
N ALA A 9 4.13 -11.70 -8.41
CA ALA A 9 5.02 -11.94 -7.29
C ALA A 9 6.42 -12.34 -7.78
N LYS A 10 7.43 -12.06 -6.96
CA LYS A 10 8.83 -12.48 -7.11
C LYS A 10 9.31 -13.05 -5.78
N ARG A 11 10.13 -14.10 -5.85
CA ARG A 11 10.80 -14.71 -4.70
C ARG A 11 12.29 -14.79 -4.99
N VAL A 12 13.12 -14.28 -4.10
CA VAL A 12 14.57 -14.20 -4.28
C VAL A 12 15.27 -14.92 -3.13
N TRP A 13 16.10 -15.91 -3.45
CA TRP A 13 16.98 -16.55 -2.47
C TRP A 13 18.36 -15.91 -2.55
N ARG A 14 18.80 -15.28 -1.46
CA ARG A 14 20.12 -14.65 -1.41
C ARG A 14 21.18 -15.70 -1.11
N ARG A 15 22.37 -15.52 -1.68
CA ARG A 15 23.51 -16.38 -1.39
C ARG A 15 24.24 -15.78 -0.19
N GLU A 16 24.27 -16.49 0.92
CA GLU A 16 24.80 -16.04 2.20
C GLU A 16 25.88 -17.00 2.71
N ARG A 17 26.78 -16.48 3.54
CA ARG A 17 27.78 -17.29 4.22
C ARG A 17 27.17 -17.77 5.54
N ASP A 18 27.14 -19.09 5.74
CA ASP A 18 26.68 -19.66 7.01
C ASP A 18 27.76 -19.55 8.11
N LEU A 19 27.40 -19.97 9.32
CA LEU A 19 28.29 -19.97 10.49
C LEU A 19 29.54 -20.85 10.30
N THR A 20 29.55 -21.76 9.32
CA THR A 20 30.70 -22.62 8.99
C THR A 20 31.60 -22.02 7.92
N GLY A 21 31.22 -20.85 7.37
CA GLY A 21 31.93 -20.21 6.27
C GLY A 21 31.52 -20.70 4.88
N TRP A 22 30.56 -21.63 4.79
CA TRP A 22 30.07 -22.17 3.53
C TRP A 22 29.05 -21.23 2.89
N MET A 23 29.09 -21.11 1.57
CA MET A 23 28.11 -20.32 0.84
C MET A 23 26.85 -21.17 0.61
N SER A 24 25.74 -20.78 1.21
CA SER A 24 24.43 -21.43 1.05
C SER A 24 23.37 -20.41 0.62
N LEU A 25 22.19 -20.88 0.21
CA LEU A 25 21.05 -20.00 -0.04
C LEU A 25 20.34 -19.68 1.28
N SER A 26 19.75 -18.49 1.36
CA SER A 26 18.90 -18.07 2.46
C SER A 26 17.78 -19.10 2.71
N ARG A 27 17.42 -19.34 3.97
CA ARG A 27 16.37 -20.32 4.31
C ARG A 27 14.98 -19.87 3.87
N LYS A 28 14.73 -18.57 3.92
CA LYS A 28 13.48 -17.96 3.45
C LYS A 28 13.81 -17.04 2.26
N PRO A 29 12.96 -17.04 1.21
CA PRO A 29 13.10 -16.07 0.15
C PRO A 29 12.66 -14.68 0.63
N GLU A 30 13.23 -13.64 0.03
CA GLU A 30 12.63 -12.32 0.00
C GLU A 30 11.45 -12.35 -0.98
N GLU A 31 10.27 -11.93 -0.54
CA GLU A 31 9.09 -11.85 -1.41
C GLU A 31 8.80 -10.41 -1.85
N THR A 32 8.38 -10.25 -3.09
CA THR A 32 7.90 -8.97 -3.62
C THR A 32 6.61 -9.19 -4.40
N TRP A 33 5.57 -8.46 -4.05
CA TRP A 33 4.25 -8.49 -4.67
C TRP A 33 4.05 -7.26 -5.55
N TYR A 34 3.35 -7.44 -6.65
CA TYR A 34 3.16 -6.40 -7.67
C TYR A 34 1.65 -6.24 -7.94
N GLY A 35 1.16 -5.01 -7.83
CA GLY A 35 -0.21 -4.62 -8.13
C GLY A 35 -0.27 -3.76 -9.38
N TRP A 36 -1.24 -4.04 -10.25
CA TRP A 36 -1.36 -3.43 -11.58
C TRP A 36 -2.71 -2.72 -11.76
N ASP A 37 -2.71 -1.59 -12.47
CA ASP A 37 -3.89 -0.92 -13.02
C ASP A 37 -3.75 -0.85 -14.55
N GLY A 38 -4.50 -1.68 -15.27
CA GLY A 38 -4.16 -1.98 -16.66
C GLY A 38 -2.69 -2.41 -16.75
N ASP A 39 -1.94 -1.82 -17.66
CA ASP A 39 -0.52 -2.15 -17.85
C ASP A 39 0.43 -1.33 -16.97
N ARG A 40 -0.09 -0.55 -16.02
CA ARG A 40 0.71 0.27 -15.12
C ARG A 40 0.94 -0.46 -13.80
N LEU A 41 2.21 -0.55 -13.40
CA LEU A 41 2.59 -1.09 -12.10
C LEU A 41 2.29 -0.03 -11.02
N THR A 42 1.20 -0.19 -10.28
CA THR A 42 0.78 0.82 -9.29
C THR A 42 1.25 0.51 -7.89
N THR A 43 1.56 -0.75 -7.57
CA THR A 43 2.01 -1.15 -6.24
C THR A 43 3.17 -2.13 -6.32
N VAL A 44 4.22 -1.89 -5.55
CA VAL A 44 5.27 -2.85 -5.23
C VAL A 44 5.29 -3.01 -3.72
N GLN A 45 5.17 -4.24 -3.23
CA GLN A 45 5.13 -4.52 -1.80
C GLN A 45 6.14 -5.60 -1.45
N THR A 46 7.04 -5.29 -0.52
CA THR A 46 7.93 -6.25 0.13
C THR A 46 7.38 -6.59 1.51
N ASP A 47 8.12 -7.40 2.26
CA ASP A 47 7.80 -7.71 3.66
C ASP A 47 7.87 -6.48 4.57
N THR A 48 8.66 -5.46 4.20
CA THR A 48 8.89 -4.27 5.03
C THR A 48 8.16 -3.04 4.53
N THR A 49 7.98 -2.88 3.23
CA THR A 49 7.49 -1.62 2.66
C THR A 49 6.49 -1.85 1.54
N ARG A 50 5.57 -0.91 1.40
CA ARG A 50 4.68 -0.78 0.25
C ARG A 50 4.99 0.53 -0.45
N ILE A 51 5.32 0.44 -1.74
CA ILE A 51 5.50 1.57 -2.64
C ILE A 51 4.28 1.61 -3.57
N GLN A 52 3.59 2.73 -3.59
CA GLN A 52 2.53 3.02 -4.55
C GLN A 52 2.97 4.12 -5.51
N THR A 53 2.63 3.96 -6.79
CA THR A 53 2.95 4.94 -7.83
C THR A 53 1.67 5.47 -8.44
N VAL A 54 1.52 6.79 -8.45
CA VAL A 54 0.47 7.51 -9.17
C VAL A 54 1.05 7.99 -10.49
N TYR A 55 0.31 7.77 -11.56
CA TYR A 55 0.71 8.12 -12.92
C TYR A 55 -0.04 9.35 -13.43
N GLN A 56 0.54 10.03 -14.42
CA GLN A 56 -0.19 11.01 -15.19
C GLN A 56 -1.39 10.36 -15.91
N PRO A 57 -2.56 11.01 -15.95
CA PRO A 57 -3.74 10.47 -16.64
C PRO A 57 -3.45 10.09 -18.09
N GLY A 58 -3.81 8.86 -18.48
CA GLY A 58 -3.62 8.37 -19.85
C GLY A 58 -2.17 8.11 -20.27
N SER A 59 -1.21 8.16 -19.34
CA SER A 59 0.22 8.01 -19.61
C SER A 59 0.86 6.92 -18.73
N PHE A 60 2.07 6.51 -19.10
CA PHE A 60 2.96 5.68 -18.29
C PHE A 60 3.99 6.51 -17.52
N ALA A 61 3.99 7.85 -17.67
CA ALA A 61 4.86 8.73 -16.92
C ALA A 61 4.44 8.74 -15.43
N PRO A 62 5.30 8.26 -14.52
CA PRO A 62 5.00 8.29 -13.10
C PRO A 62 5.04 9.74 -12.60
N LEU A 63 4.17 10.06 -11.65
CA LEU A 63 4.04 11.39 -11.08
C LEU A 63 4.43 11.40 -9.60
N ILE A 64 3.84 10.52 -8.80
CA ILE A 64 4.05 10.49 -7.35
C ILE A 64 4.43 9.08 -6.92
N ARG A 65 5.47 8.97 -6.11
CA ARG A 65 5.86 7.77 -5.36
C ARG A 65 5.44 7.96 -3.91
N ILE A 66 4.68 7.02 -3.38
CA ILE A 66 4.25 7.00 -1.98
C ILE A 66 4.82 5.73 -1.36
N GLU A 67 5.71 5.89 -0.40
CA GLU A 67 6.28 4.77 0.35
C GLU A 67 5.66 4.74 1.74
N THR A 68 5.21 3.57 2.17
CA THR A 68 4.61 3.33 3.48
C THR A 68 5.25 2.09 4.08
N ASP A 69 5.74 2.20 5.31
CA ASP A 69 6.22 1.04 6.07
C ASP A 69 5.05 0.11 6.38
N ASN A 70 5.27 -1.21 6.33
CA ASN A 70 4.20 -2.17 6.58
C ASN A 70 3.71 -2.12 8.03
N GLY A 71 4.57 -1.82 9.01
CA GLY A 71 4.16 -1.60 10.39
C GLY A 71 3.28 -0.35 10.54
N GLU A 72 3.58 0.73 9.81
CA GLU A 72 2.68 1.90 9.73
C GLU A 72 1.33 1.55 9.11
N ARG A 73 1.33 0.71 8.07
CA ARG A 73 0.10 0.23 7.42
C ARG A 73 -0.73 -0.66 8.34
N GLU A 74 -0.11 -1.49 9.16
CA GLU A 74 -0.78 -2.34 10.14
C GLU A 74 -1.45 -1.50 11.23
N LYS A 75 -0.81 -0.41 11.69
CA LYS A 75 -1.44 0.54 12.64
C LYS A 75 -2.70 1.20 12.07
N ALA A 76 -2.80 1.32 10.74
CA ALA A 76 -3.98 1.88 10.08
C ALA A 76 -5.16 0.90 9.98
N GLN A 77 -4.97 -0.37 10.34
CA GLN A 77 -6.06 -1.35 10.39
C GLN A 77 -6.92 -1.10 11.63
N CYS A 78 -8.09 -0.51 11.42
CA CYS A 78 -9.13 -0.36 12.44
C CYS A 78 -10.20 -1.43 12.24
N ARG A 79 -10.76 -1.94 13.34
CA ARG A 79 -11.95 -2.78 13.32
C ARG A 79 -13.17 -1.92 13.01
N SER A 80 -14.12 -2.48 12.27
CA SER A 80 -15.46 -1.91 12.10
C SER A 80 -16.22 -1.90 13.43
N LEU A 81 -17.24 -1.06 13.51
CA LEU A 81 -18.17 -1.02 14.62
C LEU A 81 -18.83 -2.38 14.87
N ALA A 82 -19.18 -3.09 13.79
CA ALA A 82 -19.76 -4.43 13.85
C ALA A 82 -18.80 -5.44 14.48
N GLU A 83 -17.55 -5.49 14.03
CA GLU A 83 -16.53 -6.39 14.57
C GLU A 83 -16.24 -6.11 16.04
N LYS A 84 -16.15 -4.83 16.42
CA LYS A 84 -15.91 -4.45 17.82
C LYS A 84 -17.06 -4.86 18.73
N LEU A 85 -18.30 -4.57 18.33
CA LEU A 85 -19.49 -4.96 19.09
C LEU A 85 -19.63 -6.48 19.20
N GLN A 86 -19.32 -7.21 18.14
CA GLN A 86 -19.36 -8.66 18.14
C GLN A 86 -18.34 -9.26 19.11
N GLN A 87 -17.14 -8.67 19.18
CA GLN A 87 -16.09 -9.10 20.09
C GLN A 87 -16.39 -8.76 21.56
N GLU A 88 -16.92 -7.57 21.83
CA GLU A 88 -17.33 -7.14 23.18
C GLU A 88 -18.51 -7.98 23.71
N GLY A 89 -19.43 -8.41 22.85
CA GLY A 89 -20.55 -9.28 23.24
C GLY A 89 -20.19 -10.74 23.50
N SER A 90 -18.94 -11.14 23.27
CA SER A 90 -18.44 -12.51 23.41
C SER A 90 -17.75 -12.76 24.76
N GLU A 91 -18.31 -12.25 25.86
CA GLU A 91 -17.70 -12.34 27.20
C GLU A 91 -17.53 -13.79 27.71
N ASP A 92 -18.35 -14.74 27.24
CA ASP A 92 -18.33 -16.16 27.69
C ASP A 92 -17.52 -17.11 26.79
N GLY A 93 -16.76 -16.60 25.81
CA GLY A 93 -16.00 -17.43 24.86
C GLY A 93 -16.85 -18.17 23.81
N HIS A 94 -18.18 -18.03 23.86
CA HIS A 94 -19.07 -18.38 22.76
C HIS A 94 -19.17 -17.17 21.83
N GLY A 95 -18.43 -17.22 20.71
CA GLY A 95 -18.44 -16.16 19.71
C GLY A 95 -19.87 -15.91 19.21
N VAL A 96 -20.46 -14.78 19.61
CA VAL A 96 -21.67 -14.26 18.97
C VAL A 96 -21.28 -13.91 17.54
N VAL A 97 -22.06 -14.35 16.55
CA VAL A 97 -21.86 -13.97 15.14
C VAL A 97 -23.07 -13.16 14.73
N PHE A 98 -22.86 -11.92 14.28
CA PHE A 98 -23.95 -11.09 13.80
C PHE A 98 -24.47 -11.58 12.44
N PRO A 99 -25.80 -11.58 12.22
CA PRO A 99 -26.36 -11.77 10.88
C PRO A 99 -25.83 -10.73 9.89
N ALA A 100 -25.72 -11.10 8.62
CA ALA A 100 -25.17 -10.22 7.58
C ALA A 100 -25.96 -8.92 7.42
N GLU A 101 -27.28 -8.95 7.62
CA GLU A 101 -28.12 -7.76 7.58
C GLU A 101 -27.75 -6.76 8.68
N LEU A 102 -27.45 -7.25 9.89
CA LEU A 102 -27.05 -6.41 11.01
C LEU A 102 -25.67 -5.81 10.79
N VAL A 103 -24.72 -6.60 10.26
CA VAL A 103 -23.39 -6.11 9.89
C VAL A 103 -23.52 -4.98 8.87
N GLY A 104 -24.31 -5.16 7.80
CA GLY A 104 -24.52 -4.12 6.81
C GLY A 104 -25.19 -2.85 7.36
N LEU A 105 -26.11 -2.97 8.33
CA LEU A 105 -26.70 -1.82 9.00
C LEU A 105 -25.68 -1.07 9.87
N LEU A 106 -24.85 -1.79 10.61
CA LEU A 106 -23.79 -1.22 11.45
C LEU A 106 -22.70 -0.56 10.60
N ASP A 107 -22.29 -1.17 9.49
CA ASP A 107 -21.32 -0.61 8.55
C ASP A 107 -21.84 0.68 7.91
N ARG A 108 -23.11 0.69 7.49
CA ARG A 108 -23.77 1.89 6.98
C ARG A 108 -23.80 2.99 8.05
N LEU A 109 -24.21 2.66 9.27
CA LEU A 109 -24.27 3.61 10.38
C LEU A 109 -22.88 4.16 10.73
N GLU A 110 -21.85 3.31 10.78
CA GLU A 110 -20.48 3.74 10.99
C GLU A 110 -20.04 4.75 9.92
N GLY A 111 -20.34 4.47 8.65
CA GLY A 111 -20.09 5.41 7.55
C GLY A 111 -20.80 6.75 7.74
N GLU A 112 -22.08 6.72 8.11
CA GLU A 112 -22.86 7.92 8.39
C GLU A 112 -22.33 8.73 9.58
N ILE A 113 -21.87 8.06 10.64
CA ILE A 113 -21.28 8.72 11.81
C ILE A 113 -19.93 9.36 11.42
N ARG A 114 -19.06 8.63 10.72
CA ARG A 114 -17.76 9.14 10.25
C ARG A 114 -17.91 10.34 9.31
N ALA A 115 -18.95 10.35 8.48
CA ALA A 115 -19.28 11.46 7.58
C ALA A 115 -20.09 12.58 8.26
N ASN A 116 -20.40 12.46 9.55
CA ASN A 116 -21.20 13.41 10.32
C ASN A 116 -22.58 13.69 9.68
N CYS A 117 -23.23 12.65 9.14
CA CYS A 117 -24.47 12.75 8.36
C CYS A 117 -25.50 11.65 8.68
N VAL A 118 -25.64 11.27 9.96
CA VAL A 118 -26.56 10.21 10.42
C VAL A 118 -28.01 10.45 10.00
N SER A 119 -28.53 9.52 9.22
CA SER A 119 -29.87 9.57 8.62
C SER A 119 -30.98 9.47 9.66
N SER A 120 -32.18 9.96 9.32
CA SER A 120 -33.36 9.84 10.20
C SER A 120 -33.74 8.38 10.45
N GLU A 121 -33.61 7.52 9.44
CA GLU A 121 -33.82 6.09 9.54
C GLU A 121 -32.88 5.44 10.56
N SER A 122 -31.58 5.72 10.47
CA SER A 122 -30.58 5.27 11.44
C SER A 122 -30.90 5.75 12.86
N ARG A 123 -31.26 7.03 13.03
CA ARG A 123 -31.63 7.58 14.34
C ARG A 123 -32.87 6.89 14.92
N GLN A 124 -33.86 6.61 14.09
CA GLN A 124 -35.08 5.93 14.51
C GLN A 124 -34.80 4.48 14.91
N TRP A 125 -34.00 3.76 14.12
CA TRP A 125 -33.56 2.41 14.45
C TRP A 125 -32.80 2.38 15.79
N LEU A 126 -31.85 3.30 15.99
CA LEU A 126 -31.14 3.42 17.26
C LEU A 126 -32.08 3.69 18.44
N ALA A 127 -33.04 4.59 18.26
CA ALA A 127 -34.04 4.89 19.30
C ALA A 127 -34.90 3.67 19.65
N GLN A 128 -35.28 2.86 18.66
CA GLN A 128 -36.00 1.59 18.90
C GLN A 128 -35.15 0.59 19.69
N CYS A 129 -33.84 0.57 19.46
CA CYS A 129 -32.89 -0.24 20.20
C CYS A 129 -32.48 0.36 21.57
N GLY A 130 -32.94 1.56 21.92
CA GLY A 130 -32.53 2.27 23.15
C GLY A 130 -31.08 2.75 23.12
N LEU A 131 -30.50 2.94 21.93
CA LEU A 131 -29.14 3.41 21.70
C LEU A 131 -29.14 4.87 21.21
N THR A 132 -28.01 5.56 21.40
CA THR A 132 -27.79 6.91 20.88
C THR A 132 -26.63 6.92 19.90
N VAL A 133 -26.61 7.93 19.03
CA VAL A 133 -25.52 8.13 18.07
C VAL A 133 -24.20 8.37 18.80
N GLU A 134 -24.22 9.16 19.88
CA GLU A 134 -23.04 9.50 20.67
C GLU A 134 -22.43 8.25 21.32
N ARG A 135 -23.27 7.33 21.81
CA ARG A 135 -22.82 6.07 22.39
C ARG A 135 -22.12 5.19 21.37
N LEU A 136 -22.66 5.07 20.15
CA LEU A 136 -22.02 4.29 19.10
C LEU A 136 -20.79 4.98 18.51
N ALA A 137 -20.83 6.31 18.38
CA ALA A 137 -19.67 7.09 17.96
C ALA A 137 -18.48 6.89 18.91
N ALA A 138 -18.72 6.78 20.22
CA ALA A 138 -17.68 6.47 21.20
C ALA A 138 -17.09 5.06 21.07
N GLN A 139 -17.79 4.14 20.39
CA GLN A 139 -17.27 2.80 20.10
C GLN A 139 -16.52 2.72 18.77
N ILE A 140 -16.72 3.64 17.83
CA ILE A 140 -15.98 3.63 16.55
C ILE A 140 -14.49 3.85 16.84
N GLU A 141 -13.65 2.96 16.31
CA GLU A 141 -12.21 3.12 16.39
C GLU A 141 -11.76 4.32 15.52
N PRO A 142 -10.90 5.21 16.04
CA PRO A 142 -10.40 6.32 15.26
C PRO A 142 -9.57 5.80 14.09
N VAL A 143 -9.75 6.42 12.93
CA VAL A 143 -8.93 6.10 11.74
C VAL A 143 -7.54 6.68 11.94
N TYR A 144 -6.54 5.82 12.00
CA TYR A 144 -5.14 6.24 11.97
C TYR A 144 -4.71 6.51 10.52
N LEU A 145 -4.09 7.68 10.31
CA LEU A 145 -3.45 8.01 9.04
C LEU A 145 -1.99 7.54 9.13
N PRO A 146 -1.58 6.51 8.36
CA PRO A 146 -0.23 5.99 8.45
C PRO A 146 0.78 7.02 7.96
N GLU A 147 1.95 7.06 8.58
CA GLU A 147 3.06 7.88 8.09
C GLU A 147 3.52 7.38 6.71
N ARG A 148 3.83 8.32 5.82
CA ARG A 148 4.22 8.03 4.43
C ARG A 148 5.37 8.93 4.04
N LYS A 149 6.27 8.41 3.22
CA LYS A 149 7.30 9.20 2.53
C LYS A 149 6.86 9.45 1.10
N ILE A 150 6.69 10.71 0.73
CA ILE A 150 6.22 11.08 -0.61
C ILE A 150 7.39 11.62 -1.44
N HIS A 151 7.45 11.22 -2.70
CA HIS A 151 8.39 11.78 -3.67
C HIS A 151 7.69 12.12 -4.98
N LEU A 152 8.07 13.23 -5.59
CA LEU A 152 7.65 13.61 -6.94
C LEU A 152 8.65 13.06 -7.96
N TYR A 153 8.14 12.42 -9.00
CA TYR A 153 8.95 12.04 -10.15
C TYR A 153 9.20 13.26 -11.05
N HIS A 154 10.47 13.55 -11.29
CA HIS A 154 10.89 14.42 -12.38
C HIS A 154 11.26 13.55 -13.59
N CYS A 155 10.51 13.66 -14.68
CA CYS A 155 10.70 12.86 -15.88
C CYS A 155 11.11 13.73 -17.08
N ASP A 156 11.77 13.12 -18.06
CA ASP A 156 11.95 13.72 -19.38
C ASP A 156 10.66 13.72 -20.21
N HIS A 157 10.73 14.25 -21.44
CA HIS A 157 9.58 14.33 -22.37
C HIS A 157 9.03 12.96 -22.81
N ARG A 158 9.79 11.88 -22.62
CA ARG A 158 9.36 10.50 -22.91
C ARG A 158 8.67 9.86 -21.72
N GLY A 159 8.72 10.49 -20.53
CA GLY A 159 8.26 9.91 -19.28
C GLY A 159 9.30 9.02 -18.58
N LEU A 160 10.58 9.10 -18.99
CA LEU A 160 11.68 8.43 -18.32
C LEU A 160 12.03 9.20 -17.04
N PRO A 161 12.01 8.57 -15.85
CA PRO A 161 12.37 9.25 -14.62
C PRO A 161 13.84 9.64 -14.57
N LEU A 162 14.11 10.92 -14.33
CA LEU A 162 15.46 11.47 -14.16
C LEU A 162 15.78 11.73 -12.69
N ALA A 163 14.77 12.04 -11.87
CA ALA A 163 14.95 12.26 -10.43
C ALA A 163 13.70 11.97 -9.61
N LEU A 164 13.90 11.73 -8.32
CA LEU A 164 12.87 11.76 -7.27
C LEU A 164 13.15 12.95 -6.35
N ILE A 165 12.13 13.80 -6.20
CA ILE A 165 12.20 14.99 -5.35
C ILE A 165 11.41 14.72 -4.07
N SER A 166 12.03 14.90 -2.91
CA SER A 166 11.37 14.75 -1.61
C SER A 166 10.39 15.89 -1.34
N GLU A 167 9.59 15.76 -0.28
CA GLU A 167 8.66 16.81 0.18
C GLU A 167 9.36 18.13 0.53
N ASP A 168 10.64 18.08 0.94
CA ASP A 168 11.47 19.24 1.23
C ASP A 168 12.06 19.90 -0.03
N GLY A 169 11.80 19.36 -1.22
CA GLY A 169 12.35 19.84 -2.49
C GLY A 169 13.75 19.35 -2.81
N ASN A 170 14.31 18.42 -2.01
CA ASN A 170 15.64 17.87 -2.24
C ASN A 170 15.61 16.71 -3.23
N THR A 171 16.68 16.53 -4.01
CA THR A 171 16.85 15.36 -4.88
C THR A 171 17.23 14.16 -4.03
N ALA A 172 16.29 13.21 -3.86
CA ALA A 172 16.50 12.00 -3.07
C ALA A 172 17.08 10.84 -3.90
N TRP A 173 16.91 10.90 -5.22
CA TRP A 173 17.46 9.99 -6.21
C TRP A 173 17.57 10.71 -7.56
N SER A 174 18.61 10.43 -8.34
CA SER A 174 18.72 10.86 -9.73
C SER A 174 19.47 9.83 -10.57
N ALA A 175 19.21 9.84 -11.88
CA ALA A 175 19.93 9.02 -12.83
C ALA A 175 20.07 9.72 -14.19
N GLU A 176 21.17 9.39 -14.87
CA GLU A 176 21.45 9.83 -16.22
C GLU A 176 21.33 8.66 -17.18
N TYR A 177 20.76 8.92 -18.35
CA TYR A 177 20.48 7.90 -19.35
C TYR A 177 20.96 8.33 -20.73
N ASP A 178 21.34 7.36 -21.56
CA ASP A 178 21.55 7.60 -22.98
C ASP A 178 20.21 7.70 -23.75
N GLU A 179 20.30 7.92 -25.06
CA GLU A 179 19.14 8.03 -25.95
C GLU A 179 18.29 6.75 -25.99
N TRP A 180 18.88 5.59 -25.70
CA TRP A 180 18.21 4.29 -25.66
C TRP A 180 17.66 3.92 -24.28
N GLY A 181 17.86 4.77 -23.27
CA GLY A 181 17.37 4.53 -21.90
C GLY A 181 18.30 3.65 -21.06
N ASN A 182 19.53 3.40 -21.51
CA ASN A 182 20.53 2.72 -20.69
C ASN A 182 21.05 3.68 -19.61
N GLN A 183 21.11 3.20 -18.37
CA GLN A 183 21.57 3.99 -17.23
C GLN A 183 23.09 4.19 -17.29
N LEU A 184 23.53 5.45 -17.41
CA LEU A 184 24.93 5.85 -17.43
C LEU A 184 25.45 6.13 -16.03
N ASN A 185 24.63 6.78 -15.19
CA ASN A 185 24.96 7.12 -13.81
C ASN A 185 23.71 7.07 -12.91
N GLU A 186 23.92 6.87 -11.62
CA GLU A 186 22.87 6.96 -10.59
C GLU A 186 23.44 7.50 -9.28
N GLU A 187 22.74 8.49 -8.73
CA GLU A 187 22.95 8.98 -7.37
C GLU A 187 21.76 8.57 -6.50
N ASN A 188 22.02 7.68 -5.54
CA ASN A 188 20.97 7.12 -4.67
C ASN A 188 21.42 7.05 -3.20
N PRO A 189 21.60 8.21 -2.53
CA PRO A 189 22.09 8.27 -1.15
C PRO A 189 21.14 7.64 -0.13
N HIS A 190 19.85 7.53 -0.48
CA HIS A 190 18.81 7.00 0.40
C HIS A 190 18.40 5.56 0.06
N HIS A 191 19.12 4.89 -0.85
CA HIS A 191 18.84 3.52 -1.29
C HIS A 191 17.37 3.30 -1.71
N LEU A 192 16.77 4.29 -2.38
CA LEU A 192 15.41 4.22 -2.86
C LEU A 192 15.29 3.17 -3.96
N HIS A 193 14.24 2.35 -3.86
CA HIS A 193 13.87 1.45 -4.94
C HIS A 193 13.13 2.22 -6.03
N GLN A 194 13.82 2.43 -7.17
CA GLN A 194 13.29 3.00 -8.40
C GLN A 194 13.47 1.94 -9.51
N PRO A 195 12.40 1.29 -9.97
CA PRO A 195 12.48 0.30 -11.05
C PRO A 195 12.12 0.86 -12.44
N TYR A 196 11.47 2.02 -12.52
CA TYR A 196 10.90 2.51 -13.78
C TYR A 196 11.99 2.98 -14.75
N ARG A 197 11.82 2.61 -16.01
CA ARG A 197 12.68 3.03 -17.13
C ARG A 197 11.82 3.72 -18.18
N LEU A 198 11.98 3.38 -19.45
CA LEU A 198 11.10 3.87 -20.51
C LEU A 198 9.63 3.50 -20.22
N PRO A 199 8.65 4.22 -20.82
CA PRO A 199 7.23 3.95 -20.66
C PRO A 199 6.87 2.46 -20.68
N GLY A 200 6.29 1.96 -19.59
CA GLY A 200 5.86 0.56 -19.46
C GLY A 200 6.96 -0.43 -19.10
N GLN A 201 8.22 -0.02 -19.00
CA GLN A 201 9.35 -0.90 -18.66
C GLN A 201 9.76 -0.78 -17.19
N GLN A 202 10.15 -1.91 -16.60
CA GLN A 202 10.67 -1.96 -15.24
C GLN A 202 11.95 -2.79 -15.19
N TYR A 203 13.04 -2.17 -14.79
CA TYR A 203 14.29 -2.89 -14.59
C TYR A 203 14.22 -3.73 -13.31
N ASP A 204 14.45 -5.03 -13.47
CA ASP A 204 14.56 -5.99 -12.37
C ASP A 204 16.01 -6.41 -12.17
N LYS A 205 16.65 -5.81 -11.15
CA LYS A 205 18.07 -6.03 -10.84
C LYS A 205 18.43 -7.50 -10.64
N GLU A 206 17.53 -8.31 -10.08
CA GLU A 206 17.80 -9.73 -9.83
C GLU A 206 17.85 -10.59 -11.10
N SER A 207 17.08 -10.24 -12.13
CA SER A 207 17.06 -10.98 -13.40
C SER A 207 17.86 -10.30 -14.52
N GLY A 208 18.14 -9.00 -14.38
CA GLY A 208 18.71 -8.16 -15.44
C GLY A 208 17.74 -7.85 -16.58
N LEU A 209 16.44 -8.11 -16.39
CA LEU A 209 15.40 -7.92 -17.40
C LEU A 209 14.68 -6.57 -17.23
N TYR A 210 14.04 -6.12 -18.32
CA TYR A 210 13.22 -4.91 -18.41
C TYR A 210 11.74 -5.24 -18.65
#